data_AF-A0A1E4CLM1-F1
#
_entry.id   AF-A0A1E4CLM1-F1
#
_cell.length_a   1.000
_cell.length_b   1.000
_cell.length_c   1.000
_cell.angle_alpha   90.00
_cell.angle_beta   90.00
_cell.angle_gamma   90.00
#
_symmetry.space_group_name_H-M   'P 1'
#
loop_
_entity.id
_entity.type
_entity.pdbx_description
1 polymer ?
#
loop_
_entity_poly.entity_id
_entity_poly.type
_entity_poly.pdbx_seq_one_letter_code
_entity_poly.pdbx_strand_id
1 'polypeptide(L)'
;MPAAPTTTRAARRRRIQRRRRTVATLVSAVIVASLVVGVFGFVRSLSERPGSEASGAASALQVRTVSDATTPAPTAEPPKADAPTFDTAAAADAAMTVLGDYSDAVRPTKDALYTAIQSLRAATTAEAANAAQAQVTQAAEAVKADATAYRAESAAKASASNTQPIGGDVAAQMAYLHQHVFSYNSAEWGDYNPYGGDCTNFASQGLIARGWHIDKTWYSKGKMWTASKPWIATAPMAAYFDKLGFGYSTEADLDRVRVGDIGLFSWGETQAGMDHTMTVSKVEYVPGGPPKVYFISHNYDGEYRELTNALYVEHQNSTVRIYHLP
;
A
#
# COMPACT_ATOMS: atom_id res chain seq x y z
N MET A 1 6.99 47.59 23.95
CA MET A 1 7.09 46.64 22.81
C MET A 1 5.68 46.31 22.33
N PRO A 2 5.33 46.52 21.06
CA PRO A 2 3.96 46.28 20.58
C PRO A 2 3.75 44.81 20.23
N ALA A 3 2.58 44.28 20.63
CA ALA A 3 2.13 42.92 20.37
C ALA A 3 1.78 42.72 18.87
N ALA A 4 2.14 41.56 18.33
CA ALA A 4 1.81 41.16 16.97
C ALA A 4 0.30 40.92 16.79
N PRO A 5 -0.30 41.26 15.63
CA PRO A 5 -1.74 41.15 15.44
C PRO A 5 -2.18 39.70 15.23
N THR A 6 -3.15 39.25 16.02
CA THR A 6 -3.85 37.98 15.85
C THR A 6 -4.70 38.00 14.59
N THR A 7 -4.29 37.26 13.56
CA THR A 7 -5.11 37.05 12.36
C THR A 7 -6.33 36.20 12.70
N THR A 8 -7.53 36.74 12.49
CA THR A 8 -8.80 36.07 12.79
C THR A 8 -9.07 34.90 11.84
N ARG A 9 -9.79 33.89 12.35
CA ARG A 9 -10.20 32.63 11.68
C ARG A 9 -10.85 32.84 10.29
N ALA A 10 -11.43 34.03 10.06
CA ALA A 10 -12.02 34.44 8.78
C ALA A 10 -10.96 34.73 7.68
N ALA A 11 -9.78 35.26 8.04
CA ALA A 11 -8.70 35.53 7.09
C ALA A 11 -8.07 34.23 6.55
N ARG A 12 -7.99 33.18 7.39
CA ARG A 12 -7.51 31.85 7.00
C ARG A 12 -8.47 31.16 6.00
N ARG A 13 -9.78 31.33 6.17
CA ARG A 13 -10.82 30.81 5.25
C ARG A 13 -10.74 31.42 3.84
N ARG A 14 -10.50 32.73 3.72
CA ARG A 14 -10.40 33.41 2.41
C ARG A 14 -9.15 33.00 1.62
N ARG A 15 -8.04 32.70 2.30
CA ARG A 15 -6.81 32.21 1.65
C ARG A 15 -6.97 30.80 1.05
N ILE A 16 -7.72 29.92 1.73
CA ILE A 16 -7.96 28.54 1.29
C ILE A 16 -8.93 28.49 0.10
N GLN A 17 -9.98 29.32 0.10
CA GLN A 17 -10.91 29.40 -1.04
C GLN A 17 -10.25 29.93 -2.33
N ARG A 18 -9.29 30.85 -2.22
CA ARG A 18 -8.53 31.31 -3.41
C ARG A 18 -7.62 30.22 -3.99
N ARG A 19 -7.00 29.37 -3.17
CA ARG A 19 -6.21 28.21 -3.66
C ARG A 19 -7.07 27.15 -4.35
N ARG A 20 -8.31 26.92 -3.88
CA ARG A 20 -9.25 25.95 -4.48
C ARG A 20 -9.68 26.31 -5.90
N ARG A 21 -9.79 27.61 -6.22
CA ARG A 21 -10.15 28.05 -7.58
C ARG A 21 -9.00 27.88 -8.58
N THR A 22 -7.74 27.99 -8.16
CA THR A 22 -6.58 27.85 -9.06
C THR A 22 -6.28 26.39 -9.40
N VAL A 23 -6.52 25.46 -8.47
CA VAL A 23 -6.29 24.01 -8.69
C VAL A 23 -7.36 23.39 -9.60
N ALA A 24 -8.63 23.81 -9.46
CA ALA A 24 -9.72 23.30 -10.29
C ALA A 24 -9.53 23.62 -11.79
N THR A 25 -9.00 24.80 -12.13
CA THR A 25 -8.76 25.18 -13.54
C THR A 25 -7.59 24.42 -14.17
N LEU A 26 -6.59 24.02 -13.38
CA LEU A 26 -5.43 23.27 -13.88
C LEU A 26 -5.76 21.79 -14.16
N VAL A 27 -6.62 21.18 -13.35
CA VAL A 27 -7.02 19.77 -13.53
C VAL A 27 -7.89 19.57 -14.78
N SER A 28 -8.79 20.52 -15.08
CA SER A 28 -9.64 20.42 -16.28
C SER A 28 -8.88 20.57 -17.60
N ALA A 29 -7.75 21.28 -17.62
CA ALA A 29 -6.94 21.45 -18.83
C ALA A 29 -6.12 20.18 -19.18
N VAL A 30 -5.76 19.37 -18.19
CA VAL A 30 -4.94 18.16 -18.39
C VAL A 30 -5.77 16.98 -18.90
N ILE A 31 -7.04 16.89 -18.53
CA ILE A 31 -7.92 15.76 -18.89
C ILE A 31 -8.35 15.79 -20.37
N VAL A 32 -8.33 16.95 -21.03
CA VAL A 32 -8.73 17.07 -22.45
C VAL A 32 -7.59 16.68 -23.42
N ALA A 33 -6.36 16.51 -22.95
CA ALA A 33 -5.20 16.26 -23.82
C ALA A 33 -4.79 14.78 -24.01
N SER A 34 -5.39 13.82 -23.30
CA SER A 34 -4.86 12.44 -23.22
C SER A 34 -5.71 11.36 -23.90
N LEU A 35 -6.49 11.70 -24.94
CA LEU A 35 -7.38 10.74 -25.64
C LEU A 35 -7.05 10.48 -27.12
N VAL A 36 -5.77 10.53 -27.53
CA VAL A 36 -5.34 10.04 -28.86
C VAL A 36 -3.97 9.35 -28.76
N VAL A 37 -3.82 8.24 -29.51
CA VAL A 37 -2.65 7.34 -29.68
C VAL A 37 -2.64 6.16 -28.68
N GLY A 38 -2.73 4.88 -29.05
CA GLY A 38 -2.79 4.21 -30.36
C GLY A 38 -2.44 2.72 -30.14
N VAL A 39 -3.34 1.82 -30.56
CA VAL A 39 -3.22 0.35 -30.53
C VAL A 39 -2.33 -0.14 -31.68
N PHE A 40 -1.40 -1.09 -31.45
CA PHE A 40 -0.82 -2.11 -32.36
C PHE A 40 0.42 -2.72 -31.66
N GLY A 41 0.77 -4.01 -31.63
CA GLY A 41 0.23 -5.25 -32.19
C GLY A 41 1.22 -6.39 -31.82
N PHE A 42 0.72 -7.56 -31.45
CA PHE A 42 1.51 -8.74 -31.06
C PHE A 42 1.15 -9.90 -32.00
N VAL A 43 2.05 -10.29 -32.90
CA VAL A 43 2.02 -11.61 -33.56
C VAL A 43 3.46 -12.10 -33.76
N ARG A 44 3.75 -13.24 -33.14
CA ARG A 44 4.98 -14.02 -33.23
C ARG A 44 4.78 -15.10 -34.31
N SER A 45 5.71 -15.24 -35.25
CA SER A 45 5.71 -16.34 -36.23
C SER A 45 6.96 -17.21 -36.07
N LEU A 46 6.74 -18.53 -36.05
CA LEU A 46 7.71 -19.59 -35.90
C LEU A 46 8.32 -19.97 -37.26
N SER A 47 9.57 -20.42 -37.23
CA SER A 47 10.29 -21.02 -38.35
C SER A 47 9.89 -22.48 -38.56
N GLU A 48 9.80 -22.91 -39.82
CA GLU A 48 10.25 -24.24 -40.32
C GLU A 48 10.20 -24.29 -41.87
N ARG A 49 11.20 -24.96 -42.46
CA ARG A 49 11.49 -25.22 -43.90
C ARG A 49 11.00 -26.65 -44.29
N PRO A 50 11.21 -27.21 -45.52
CA PRO A 50 11.52 -26.71 -46.88
C PRO A 50 10.66 -27.33 -48.03
N GLY A 51 10.85 -26.95 -49.31
CA GLY A 51 10.47 -27.83 -50.45
C GLY A 51 10.18 -27.19 -51.83
N SER A 52 11.10 -27.44 -52.78
CA SER A 52 11.02 -27.58 -54.26
C SER A 52 10.39 -26.53 -55.22
N GLU A 53 11.27 -26.06 -56.12
CA GLU A 53 11.20 -26.00 -57.60
C GLU A 53 10.08 -25.28 -58.37
N ALA A 54 10.49 -24.30 -59.21
CA ALA A 54 10.42 -24.33 -60.69
C ALA A 54 10.60 -22.90 -61.30
N SER A 55 11.73 -22.65 -61.96
CA SER A 55 11.91 -22.37 -63.41
C SER A 55 11.31 -21.06 -63.97
N GLY A 56 12.17 -20.23 -64.58
CA GLY A 56 11.76 -19.14 -65.46
C GLY A 56 12.91 -18.19 -65.78
N ALA A 57 13.61 -18.44 -66.89
CA ALA A 57 14.75 -17.68 -67.38
C ALA A 57 14.34 -16.35 -68.04
N ALA A 58 15.16 -15.29 -67.90
CA ALA A 58 15.38 -14.29 -68.95
C ALA A 58 16.68 -13.49 -68.73
N SER A 59 17.42 -13.36 -69.83
CA SER A 59 18.75 -12.80 -70.03
C SER A 59 18.99 -11.32 -69.66
N ALA A 60 20.24 -11.12 -69.20
CA ALA A 60 21.23 -10.12 -69.63
C ALA A 60 20.92 -8.62 -69.60
N LEU A 61 21.69 -7.88 -68.78
CA LEU A 61 22.51 -6.77 -69.29
C LEU A 61 23.70 -6.54 -68.34
N GLN A 62 24.92 -6.71 -68.87
CA GLN A 62 26.15 -6.28 -68.22
C GLN A 62 26.28 -4.76 -68.35
N VAL A 63 26.45 -4.08 -67.21
CA VAL A 63 27.07 -2.75 -67.17
C VAL A 63 28.26 -2.86 -66.24
N ARG A 64 29.47 -2.78 -66.82
CA ARG A 64 30.72 -2.59 -66.09
C ARG A 64 30.79 -1.12 -65.69
N THR A 65 30.78 -0.85 -64.39
CA THR A 65 31.31 0.38 -63.82
C THR A 65 32.49 0.03 -62.92
N VAL A 66 33.67 0.50 -63.32
CA VAL A 66 34.89 0.51 -62.50
C VAL A 66 35.01 1.94 -62.00
N SER A 67 35.04 2.17 -60.68
CA SER A 67 35.73 3.30 -60.03
C SER A 67 35.64 3.21 -58.50
N ASP A 68 36.82 3.10 -57.89
CA ASP A 68 37.26 3.44 -56.53
C ASP A 68 36.34 3.20 -55.32
N ALA A 69 36.63 2.10 -54.62
CA ALA A 69 36.31 1.94 -53.21
C ALA A 69 37.49 2.43 -52.35
N THR A 70 37.45 3.69 -51.92
CA THR A 70 38.19 4.10 -50.71
C THR A 70 37.44 3.54 -49.51
N THR A 71 37.92 2.43 -48.97
CA THR A 71 37.40 1.84 -47.72
C THR A 71 37.63 2.83 -46.58
N PRO A 72 36.60 3.35 -45.89
CA PRO A 72 36.80 4.04 -44.63
C PRO A 72 37.36 3.03 -43.62
N ALA A 73 38.42 3.40 -42.91
CA ALA A 73 38.92 2.62 -41.78
C ALA A 73 37.76 2.32 -40.81
N PRO A 74 37.71 1.13 -40.18
CA PRO A 74 36.67 0.83 -39.20
C PRO A 74 36.79 1.84 -38.06
N THR A 75 35.81 2.71 -37.93
CA THR A 75 35.61 3.52 -36.74
C THR A 75 35.49 2.53 -35.58
N ALA A 76 36.46 2.53 -34.67
CA ALA A 76 36.40 1.71 -33.47
C ALA A 76 35.06 1.97 -32.79
N GLU A 77 34.24 0.92 -32.67
CA GLU A 77 33.00 0.97 -31.91
C GLU A 77 33.38 1.48 -30.51
N PRO A 78 32.74 2.56 -30.00
CA PRO A 78 33.04 3.05 -28.66
C PRO A 78 32.91 1.88 -27.69
N PRO A 79 33.80 1.77 -26.69
CA PRO A 79 33.75 0.66 -25.74
C PRO A 79 32.32 0.57 -25.20
N LYS A 80 31.70 -0.60 -25.41
CA LYS A 80 30.37 -0.90 -24.92
C LYS A 80 30.34 -0.50 -23.45
N ALA A 81 29.51 0.49 -23.10
CA ALA A 81 29.38 0.95 -21.73
C ALA A 81 29.24 -0.29 -20.83
N ASP A 82 30.03 -0.34 -19.76
CA ASP A 82 30.00 -1.40 -18.76
C ASP A 82 28.63 -1.35 -18.06
N ALA A 83 27.61 -1.86 -18.74
CA ALA A 83 26.21 -1.77 -18.33
C ALA A 83 25.98 -2.65 -17.09
N PRO A 84 24.90 -2.42 -16.33
CA PRO A 84 24.54 -3.27 -15.21
C PRO A 84 24.53 -4.75 -15.60
N THR A 85 25.08 -5.61 -14.73
CA THR A 85 25.16 -7.07 -14.93
C THR A 85 23.90 -7.80 -14.49
N PHE A 86 22.92 -7.07 -13.96
CA PHE A 86 21.64 -7.57 -13.47
C PHE A 86 20.51 -6.57 -13.77
N ASP A 87 19.27 -7.03 -13.67
CA ASP A 87 18.08 -6.19 -13.85
C ASP A 87 17.88 -5.28 -12.64
N THR A 88 18.32 -4.03 -12.75
CA THR A 88 18.20 -3.03 -11.69
C THR A 88 16.75 -2.63 -11.41
N ALA A 89 15.86 -2.71 -12.41
CA ALA A 89 14.45 -2.40 -12.23
C ALA A 89 13.75 -3.49 -11.42
N ALA A 90 13.96 -4.76 -11.78
CA ALA A 90 13.42 -5.88 -11.02
C ALA A 90 13.95 -5.91 -9.58
N ALA A 91 15.25 -5.64 -9.38
CA ALA A 91 15.84 -5.56 -8.04
C ALA A 91 15.27 -4.39 -7.21
N ALA A 92 15.05 -3.23 -7.85
CA ALA A 92 14.40 -2.08 -7.23
C ALA A 92 12.95 -2.36 -6.85
N ASP A 93 12.20 -3.06 -7.70
CA ASP A 93 10.80 -3.43 -7.44
C ASP A 93 10.70 -4.45 -6.30
N ALA A 94 11.62 -5.41 -6.24
CA ALA A 94 11.73 -6.32 -5.10
C ALA A 94 12.04 -5.57 -3.79
N ALA A 95 12.88 -4.55 -3.83
CA ALA A 95 13.17 -3.73 -2.64
C ALA A 95 11.97 -2.85 -2.22
N MET A 96 11.11 -2.43 -3.16
CA MET A 96 9.88 -1.70 -2.83
C MET A 96 8.89 -2.55 -2.03
N THR A 97 8.89 -3.89 -2.15
CA THR A 97 7.99 -4.74 -1.35
C THR A 97 8.32 -4.66 0.14
N VAL A 98 9.60 -4.47 0.49
CA VAL A 98 10.05 -4.31 1.88
C VAL A 98 9.37 -3.09 2.54
N LEU A 99 9.14 -2.00 1.81
CA LEU A 99 8.44 -0.83 2.33
C LEU A 99 6.96 -1.10 2.65
N GLY A 100 6.33 -2.08 1.98
CA GLY A 100 4.98 -2.54 2.29
C GLY A 100 4.95 -3.53 3.45
N ASP A 101 5.80 -4.56 3.39
CA ASP A 101 5.87 -5.65 4.39
C ASP A 101 6.29 -5.16 5.78
N TYR A 102 7.07 -4.08 5.82
CA TYR A 102 7.57 -3.42 7.03
C TYR A 102 7.12 -1.95 7.05
N SER A 103 5.86 -1.73 6.70
CA SER A 103 5.21 -0.41 6.65
C SER A 103 5.22 0.33 7.99
N ASP A 104 5.37 -0.39 9.09
CA ASP A 104 5.49 0.10 10.46
C ASP A 104 6.92 0.52 10.87
N ALA A 105 7.90 0.45 9.96
CA ALA A 105 9.21 1.07 10.18
C ALA A 105 9.10 2.60 10.19
N VAL A 106 9.96 3.28 10.96
CA VAL A 106 9.98 4.75 10.99
C VAL A 106 10.27 5.34 9.61
N ARG A 107 9.64 6.48 9.34
CA ARG A 107 9.78 7.21 8.09
C ARG A 107 11.22 7.47 7.65
N PRO A 108 12.14 7.99 8.49
CA PRO A 108 13.51 8.25 8.04
C PRO A 108 14.21 6.99 7.49
N THR A 109 13.94 5.82 8.08
CA THR A 109 14.50 4.53 7.64
C THR A 109 13.89 4.10 6.31
N LYS A 110 12.58 4.26 6.14
CA LYS A 110 11.87 4.01 4.87
C LYS A 110 12.34 4.95 3.76
N ASP A 111 12.52 6.23 4.07
CA ASP A 111 13.01 7.26 3.16
C ASP A 111 14.42 6.92 2.65
N ALA A 112 15.31 6.44 3.54
CA ALA A 112 16.65 5.99 3.17
C ALA A 112 16.63 4.81 2.19
N LEU A 113 15.77 3.82 2.43
CA LEU A 113 15.57 2.71 1.48
C LEU A 113 15.05 3.20 0.14
N TYR A 114 14.04 4.08 0.14
CA TYR A 114 13.52 4.65 -1.10
C TYR A 114 14.59 5.41 -1.89
N THR A 115 15.45 6.20 -1.22
CA THR A 115 16.58 6.87 -1.88
C THR A 115 17.55 5.87 -2.51
N ALA A 116 17.93 4.81 -1.80
CA ALA A 116 18.79 3.77 -2.35
C ALA A 116 18.15 3.07 -3.58
N ILE A 117 16.84 2.82 -3.54
CA ILE A 117 16.07 2.27 -4.66
C ILE A 117 16.12 3.22 -5.87
N GLN A 118 15.98 4.53 -5.67
CA GLN A 118 16.10 5.49 -6.78
C GLN A 118 17.52 5.51 -7.37
N SER A 119 18.56 5.42 -6.53
CA SER A 119 19.95 5.31 -7.00
C SER A 119 20.16 4.05 -7.84
N LEU A 120 19.57 2.92 -7.43
CA LEU A 120 19.65 1.66 -8.17
C LEU A 120 18.96 1.76 -9.54
N ARG A 121 17.76 2.35 -9.59
CA ARG A 121 17.03 2.59 -10.85
C ARG A 121 17.77 3.52 -11.81
N ALA A 122 18.51 4.49 -11.27
CA ALA A 122 19.28 5.45 -12.05
C ALA A 122 20.66 4.92 -12.51
N ALA A 123 21.11 3.76 -12.03
CA ALA A 123 22.42 3.23 -12.33
C ALA A 123 22.53 2.78 -13.80
N THR A 124 23.47 3.36 -14.53
CA THR A 124 23.74 3.05 -15.94
C THR A 124 25.04 2.27 -16.14
N THR A 125 25.82 2.05 -15.09
CA THR A 125 27.05 1.26 -15.11
C THR A 125 27.02 0.10 -14.11
N ALA A 126 27.80 -0.94 -14.35
CA ALA A 126 27.96 -2.10 -13.47
C ALA A 126 28.43 -1.69 -12.07
N GLU A 127 29.43 -0.81 -11.99
CA GLU A 127 29.95 -0.30 -10.71
C GLU A 127 28.88 0.45 -9.92
N ALA A 128 28.17 1.38 -10.57
CA ALA A 128 27.11 2.15 -9.92
C ALA A 128 25.95 1.25 -9.48
N ALA A 129 25.57 0.26 -10.29
CA ALA A 129 24.51 -0.68 -9.97
C ALA A 129 24.88 -1.56 -8.77
N ASN A 130 26.11 -2.08 -8.73
CA ASN A 130 26.60 -2.88 -7.60
C ASN A 130 26.66 -2.06 -6.31
N ALA A 131 27.16 -0.81 -6.38
CA ALA A 131 27.19 0.09 -5.23
C ALA A 131 25.78 0.42 -4.72
N ALA A 132 24.84 0.75 -5.62
CA ALA A 132 23.46 1.04 -5.25
C ALA A 132 22.74 -0.19 -4.69
N GLN A 133 23.00 -1.39 -5.22
CA GLN A 133 22.44 -2.64 -4.69
C GLN A 133 22.93 -2.93 -3.26
N ALA A 134 24.20 -2.63 -2.95
CA ALA A 134 24.71 -2.73 -1.59
C ALA A 134 24.00 -1.76 -0.64
N GLN A 135 23.75 -0.52 -1.08
CA GLN A 135 22.97 0.47 -0.32
C GLN A 135 21.52 0.02 -0.10
N VAL A 136 20.86 -0.51 -1.14
CA VAL A 136 19.50 -1.06 -1.05
C VAL A 136 19.45 -2.19 -0.02
N THR A 137 20.42 -3.11 -0.06
CA THR A 137 20.50 -4.23 0.89
C THR A 137 20.64 -3.71 2.32
N GLN A 138 21.58 -2.79 2.56
CA GLN A 138 21.78 -2.20 3.89
C GLN A 138 20.53 -1.47 4.40
N ALA A 139 19.91 -0.64 3.57
CA ALA A 139 18.73 0.12 3.95
C ALA A 139 17.50 -0.78 4.17
N ALA A 140 17.35 -1.85 3.39
CA ALA A 140 16.29 -2.83 3.57
C ALA A 140 16.43 -3.56 4.92
N GLU A 141 17.63 -3.97 5.29
CA GLU A 141 17.87 -4.56 6.62
C GLU A 141 17.59 -3.57 7.75
N ALA A 142 17.92 -2.28 7.58
CA ALA A 142 17.58 -1.26 8.55
C ALA A 142 16.06 -1.09 8.72
N VAL A 143 15.29 -1.12 7.62
CA VAL A 143 13.81 -1.09 7.66
C VAL A 143 13.25 -2.30 8.42
N LYS A 144 13.73 -3.51 8.10
CA LYS A 144 13.30 -4.74 8.78
C LYS A 144 13.64 -4.72 10.27
N ALA A 145 14.84 -4.26 10.64
CA ALA A 145 15.30 -4.19 12.01
C ALA A 145 14.47 -3.19 12.83
N ASP A 146 14.20 -1.99 12.29
CA ASP A 146 13.40 -0.98 12.97
C ASP A 146 11.97 -1.47 13.25
N ALA A 147 11.29 -2.00 12.22
CA ALA A 147 9.95 -2.56 12.37
C ALA A 147 9.93 -3.72 13.39
N THR A 148 10.91 -4.64 13.32
CA THR A 148 11.02 -5.76 14.26
C THR A 148 11.21 -5.27 15.70
N ALA A 149 12.07 -4.27 15.92
CA ALA A 149 12.28 -3.68 17.24
C ALA A 149 11.01 -2.99 17.77
N TYR A 150 10.30 -2.25 16.92
CA TYR A 150 9.04 -1.60 17.30
C TYR A 150 7.95 -2.60 17.70
N ARG A 151 7.83 -3.71 16.96
CA ARG A 151 6.88 -4.80 17.28
C ARG A 151 7.22 -5.45 18.62
N ALA A 152 8.50 -5.74 18.86
CA ALA A 152 8.96 -6.29 20.13
C ALA A 152 8.70 -5.33 21.31
N GLU A 153 8.92 -4.02 21.13
CA GLU A 153 8.60 -3.01 22.14
C GLU A 153 7.09 -2.95 22.43
N SER A 154 6.26 -3.00 21.38
CA SER A 154 4.80 -2.98 21.50
C SER A 154 4.28 -4.21 22.23
N ALA A 155 4.81 -5.39 21.90
CA ALA A 155 4.56 -6.64 22.60
C ALA A 155 4.97 -6.57 24.08
N ALA A 156 6.15 -6.03 24.39
CA ALA A 156 6.63 -5.87 25.75
C ALA A 156 5.72 -4.94 26.58
N LYS A 157 5.25 -3.82 26.00
CA LYS A 157 4.31 -2.90 26.66
C LYS A 157 2.97 -3.57 26.99
N ALA A 158 2.47 -4.42 26.10
CA ALA A 158 1.20 -5.11 26.29
C ALA A 158 1.32 -6.36 27.20
N SER A 159 2.54 -6.86 27.46
CA SER A 159 2.77 -8.17 28.10
C SER A 159 2.12 -8.39 29.47
N ALA A 160 1.93 -7.33 30.26
CA ALA A 160 1.34 -7.44 31.59
C ALA A 160 -0.19 -7.68 31.57
N SER A 161 -0.84 -7.34 30.45
CA SER A 161 -2.30 -7.28 30.34
C SER A 161 -2.87 -8.06 29.16
N ASN A 162 -2.05 -8.31 28.13
CA ASN A 162 -2.49 -8.99 26.93
C ASN A 162 -2.71 -10.48 27.18
N THR A 163 -3.95 -10.92 26.98
CA THR A 163 -4.34 -12.34 27.04
C THR A 163 -4.42 -12.99 25.66
N GLN A 164 -4.18 -12.24 24.59
CA GLN A 164 -4.19 -12.73 23.21
C GLN A 164 -2.79 -13.12 22.75
N PRO A 165 -2.67 -14.02 21.76
CA PRO A 165 -1.39 -14.32 21.14
C PRO A 165 -0.69 -13.06 20.66
N ILE A 166 0.62 -12.98 20.94
CA ILE A 166 1.51 -11.99 20.34
C ILE A 166 1.97 -12.56 19.00
N GLY A 167 1.89 -11.76 17.94
CA GLY A 167 2.05 -12.22 16.57
C GLY A 167 0.77 -12.85 16.02
N GLY A 168 0.93 -13.85 15.16
CA GLY A 168 -0.16 -14.51 14.44
C GLY A 168 -0.02 -14.38 12.93
N ASP A 169 -0.92 -15.04 12.22
CA ASP A 169 -0.87 -15.15 10.77
C ASP A 169 -1.67 -14.04 10.10
N VAL A 170 -0.99 -12.92 9.81
CA VAL A 170 -1.60 -11.78 9.09
C VAL A 170 -2.04 -12.19 7.69
N ALA A 171 -1.38 -13.16 7.05
CA ALA A 171 -1.79 -13.64 5.73
C ALA A 171 -3.11 -14.41 5.82
N ALA A 172 -3.29 -15.26 6.84
CA ALA A 172 -4.56 -15.94 7.11
C ALA A 172 -5.68 -14.95 7.45
N GLN A 173 -5.38 -13.90 8.23
CA GLN A 173 -6.31 -12.79 8.48
C GLN A 173 -6.79 -12.16 7.18
N MET A 174 -5.87 -11.74 6.32
CA MET A 174 -6.20 -11.08 5.05
C MET A 174 -6.92 -12.04 4.10
N ALA A 175 -6.49 -13.29 3.99
CA ALA A 175 -7.14 -14.29 3.15
C ALA A 175 -8.61 -14.48 3.55
N TYR A 176 -8.89 -14.61 4.85
CA TYR A 176 -10.26 -14.72 5.36
C TYR A 176 -11.09 -13.49 5.02
N LEU A 177 -10.56 -12.29 5.28
CA LEU A 177 -11.30 -11.04 5.06
C LEU A 177 -11.59 -10.83 3.57
N HIS A 178 -10.62 -11.05 2.68
CA HIS A 178 -10.83 -10.98 1.22
C HIS A 178 -11.85 -12.01 0.72
N GLN A 179 -11.85 -13.21 1.30
CA GLN A 179 -12.85 -14.23 0.96
C GLN A 179 -14.28 -13.79 1.32
N HIS A 180 -14.45 -13.10 2.46
CA HIS A 180 -15.76 -12.89 3.06
C HIS A 180 -16.32 -11.46 2.97
N VAL A 181 -15.55 -10.48 2.52
CA VAL A 181 -15.96 -9.06 2.40
C VAL A 181 -17.24 -8.85 1.57
N PHE A 182 -17.48 -9.67 0.54
CA PHE A 182 -18.70 -9.64 -0.27
C PHE A 182 -19.53 -10.92 -0.15
N SER A 183 -19.09 -11.88 0.66
CA SER A 183 -19.72 -13.18 0.85
C SER A 183 -19.73 -13.52 2.33
N TYR A 184 -20.71 -12.95 3.03
CA TYR A 184 -20.77 -12.94 4.48
C TYR A 184 -20.84 -14.37 5.04
N ASN A 185 -20.00 -14.68 6.02
CA ASN A 185 -20.02 -15.96 6.73
C ASN A 185 -21.07 -15.98 7.87
N SER A 186 -22.30 -15.53 7.56
CA SER A 186 -23.36 -15.35 8.56
C SER A 186 -23.90 -16.65 9.13
N ALA A 187 -23.71 -17.78 8.43
CA ALA A 187 -24.09 -19.10 8.93
C ALA A 187 -23.23 -19.53 10.13
N GLU A 188 -21.96 -19.14 10.13
CA GLU A 188 -21.02 -19.45 11.20
C GLU A 188 -20.96 -18.38 12.28
N TRP A 189 -21.13 -17.09 11.91
CA TRP A 189 -20.88 -15.97 12.83
C TRP A 189 -22.11 -15.13 13.17
N GLY A 190 -23.26 -15.42 12.55
CA GLY A 190 -24.46 -14.60 12.62
C GLY A 190 -24.38 -13.35 11.73
N ASP A 191 -25.55 -12.89 11.27
CA ASP A 191 -25.70 -11.63 10.54
C ASP A 191 -25.97 -10.50 11.54
N TYR A 192 -25.12 -9.47 11.62
CA TYR A 192 -25.37 -8.31 12.48
C TYR A 192 -25.72 -7.03 11.71
N ASN A 193 -25.89 -7.12 10.38
CA ASN A 193 -26.22 -5.95 9.54
C ASN A 193 -27.49 -5.22 9.96
N PRO A 194 -28.61 -5.89 10.33
CA PRO A 194 -29.84 -5.19 10.71
C PRO A 194 -29.70 -4.30 11.96
N TYR A 195 -28.58 -4.42 12.69
CA TYR A 195 -28.33 -3.71 13.95
C TYR A 195 -27.01 -2.92 13.96
N GLY A 196 -26.29 -2.88 12.83
CA GLY A 196 -25.04 -2.12 12.67
C GLY A 196 -23.78 -2.72 13.30
N GLY A 197 -23.84 -3.96 13.80
CA GLY A 197 -22.73 -4.60 14.51
C GLY A 197 -21.76 -5.39 13.62
N ASP A 198 -22.03 -5.47 12.32
CA ASP A 198 -21.33 -6.43 11.45
C ASP A 198 -19.90 -6.00 11.11
N CYS A 199 -19.61 -4.69 11.09
CA CYS A 199 -18.25 -4.16 10.92
C CYS A 199 -17.28 -4.71 11.98
N THR A 200 -17.71 -4.78 13.24
CA THR A 200 -16.90 -5.31 14.34
C THR A 200 -16.91 -6.83 14.35
N ASN A 201 -18.04 -7.45 13.99
CA ASN A 201 -18.16 -8.90 13.83
C ASN A 201 -17.17 -9.42 12.78
N PHE A 202 -17.11 -8.78 11.61
CA PHE A 202 -16.23 -9.12 10.51
C PHE A 202 -14.75 -8.94 10.85
N ALA A 203 -14.39 -7.82 11.46
CA ALA A 203 -13.04 -7.61 11.98
C ALA A 203 -12.66 -8.70 13.01
N SER A 204 -13.61 -9.08 13.88
CA SER A 204 -13.40 -10.13 14.89
C SER A 204 -13.16 -11.51 14.28
N GLN A 205 -13.87 -11.85 13.20
CA GLN A 205 -13.62 -13.08 12.45
C GLN A 205 -12.21 -13.11 11.84
N GLY A 206 -11.75 -11.98 11.29
CA GLY A 206 -10.37 -11.84 10.83
C GLY A 206 -9.36 -12.10 11.96
N LEU A 207 -9.61 -11.60 13.17
CA LEU A 207 -8.74 -11.88 14.32
C LEU A 207 -8.69 -13.37 14.68
N ILE A 208 -9.82 -14.09 14.62
CA ILE A 208 -9.82 -15.55 14.78
C ILE A 208 -8.97 -16.22 13.69
N ALA A 209 -9.13 -15.81 12.42
CA ALA A 209 -8.31 -16.35 11.32
C ALA A 209 -6.81 -16.06 11.50
N ARG A 210 -6.46 -14.92 12.11
CA ARG A 210 -5.08 -14.59 12.52
C ARG A 210 -4.52 -15.54 13.59
N GLY A 211 -5.40 -16.23 14.32
CA GLY A 211 -5.07 -17.14 15.41
C GLY A 211 -5.42 -16.62 16.80
N TRP A 212 -6.21 -15.55 16.93
CA TRP A 212 -6.70 -15.11 18.25
C TRP A 212 -7.66 -16.12 18.85
N HIS A 213 -7.78 -16.08 20.18
CA HIS A 213 -8.64 -16.98 20.93
C HIS A 213 -9.78 -16.20 21.57
N ILE A 214 -10.99 -16.75 21.52
CA ILE A 214 -12.10 -16.23 22.30
C ILE A 214 -11.78 -16.31 23.80
N ASP A 215 -12.22 -15.31 24.56
CA ASP A 215 -12.11 -15.29 26.01
C ASP A 215 -13.45 -14.92 26.66
N LYS A 216 -13.47 -14.73 27.99
CA LYS A 216 -14.71 -14.40 28.72
C LYS A 216 -15.30 -13.02 28.39
N THR A 217 -14.52 -12.13 27.77
CA THR A 217 -14.84 -10.73 27.48
C THR A 217 -15.12 -10.52 26.00
N TRP A 218 -14.30 -11.09 25.12
CA TRP A 218 -14.41 -11.04 23.67
C TRP A 218 -14.69 -12.43 23.11
N TYR A 219 -15.93 -12.68 22.66
CA TYR A 219 -16.36 -13.99 22.17
C TYR A 219 -17.55 -13.91 21.21
N SER A 220 -17.71 -14.96 20.40
CA SER A 220 -18.95 -15.33 19.72
C SER A 220 -19.21 -16.82 19.89
N LYS A 221 -20.49 -17.22 19.93
CA LYS A 221 -20.92 -18.63 19.88
C LYS A 221 -21.58 -18.98 18.54
N GLY A 222 -21.33 -18.15 17.52
CA GLY A 222 -21.63 -18.41 16.11
C GLY A 222 -23.06 -18.11 15.64
N LYS A 223 -23.95 -17.68 16.53
CA LYS A 223 -25.30 -17.22 16.15
C LYS A 223 -25.48 -15.74 16.47
N MET A 224 -26.40 -15.09 15.75
CA MET A 224 -26.86 -13.75 16.11
C MET A 224 -27.27 -13.72 17.59
N TRP A 225 -26.90 -12.66 18.30
CA TRP A 225 -27.14 -12.45 19.73
C TRP A 225 -26.42 -13.40 20.69
N THR A 226 -25.44 -14.16 20.20
CA THR A 226 -24.60 -15.02 21.04
C THR A 226 -23.17 -14.52 21.20
N ALA A 227 -22.89 -13.32 20.70
CA ALA A 227 -21.61 -12.65 20.80
C ALA A 227 -21.59 -11.60 21.92
N SER A 228 -20.40 -11.35 22.47
CA SER A 228 -20.19 -10.31 23.47
C SER A 228 -20.17 -8.92 22.83
N LYS A 229 -20.38 -7.87 23.63
CA LYS A 229 -20.34 -6.49 23.11
C LYS A 229 -19.01 -6.16 22.42
N PRO A 230 -17.82 -6.48 22.99
CA PRO A 230 -16.55 -6.26 22.29
C PRO A 230 -16.39 -6.97 20.95
N TRP A 231 -17.16 -8.03 20.68
CA TRP A 231 -17.14 -8.74 19.40
C TRP A 231 -17.97 -8.03 18.31
N ILE A 232 -19.06 -7.35 18.68
CA ILE A 232 -20.04 -6.78 17.72
C ILE A 232 -20.17 -5.26 17.79
N ALA A 233 -19.40 -4.57 18.62
CA ALA A 233 -19.51 -3.12 18.77
C ALA A 233 -18.15 -2.44 18.93
N THR A 234 -17.94 -1.39 18.13
CA THR A 234 -16.70 -0.62 18.00
C THR A 234 -16.20 -0.05 19.34
N ALA A 235 -17.02 0.71 20.08
CA ALA A 235 -16.57 1.29 21.35
C ALA A 235 -16.23 0.23 22.42
N PRO A 236 -17.01 -0.85 22.61
CA PRO A 236 -16.61 -1.99 23.43
C PRO A 236 -15.34 -2.70 22.97
N MET A 237 -15.08 -2.81 21.65
CA MET A 237 -13.82 -3.35 21.12
C MET A 237 -12.62 -2.45 21.48
N ALA A 238 -12.74 -1.13 21.31
CA ALA A 238 -11.70 -0.18 21.74
C ALA A 238 -11.36 -0.38 23.23
N ALA A 239 -12.38 -0.43 24.09
CA ALA A 239 -12.19 -0.64 25.52
C ALA A 239 -11.56 -2.01 25.86
N TYR A 240 -11.75 -3.02 24.99
CA TYR A 240 -11.08 -4.31 25.14
C TYR A 240 -9.60 -4.22 24.74
N PHE A 241 -9.26 -3.57 23.62
CA PHE A 241 -7.87 -3.34 23.22
C PHE A 241 -7.09 -2.47 24.20
N ASP A 242 -7.71 -1.42 24.75
CA ASP A 242 -7.13 -0.60 25.81
C ASP A 242 -6.78 -1.46 27.04
N LYS A 243 -7.64 -2.42 27.41
CA LYS A 243 -7.39 -3.36 28.51
C LYS A 243 -6.30 -4.38 28.20
N LEU A 244 -6.09 -4.74 26.93
CA LEU A 244 -4.96 -5.58 26.52
C LEU A 244 -3.64 -4.81 26.53
N GLY A 245 -3.68 -3.48 26.61
CA GLY A 245 -2.49 -2.62 26.67
C GLY A 245 -1.92 -2.28 25.29
N PHE A 246 -2.74 -2.31 24.25
CA PHE A 246 -2.31 -2.00 22.90
C PHE A 246 -2.12 -0.50 22.68
N GLY A 247 -1.06 -0.15 21.95
CA GLY A 247 -0.90 1.20 21.42
C GLY A 247 -1.75 1.41 20.17
N TYR A 248 -1.96 2.67 19.80
CA TYR A 248 -2.62 3.02 18.54
C TYR A 248 -2.01 4.28 17.92
N SER A 249 -2.10 4.35 16.58
CA SER A 249 -1.87 5.56 15.79
C SER A 249 -3.18 6.32 15.57
N THR A 250 -3.04 7.60 15.27
CA THR A 250 -4.06 8.51 14.75
C THR A 250 -3.65 8.97 13.35
N GLU A 251 -4.41 9.88 12.73
CA GLU A 251 -4.06 10.49 11.44
C GLU A 251 -2.74 11.27 11.49
N ALA A 252 -2.27 11.63 12.69
CA ALA A 252 -1.04 12.39 12.87
C ALA A 252 0.23 11.53 12.77
N ASP A 253 0.12 10.20 12.95
CA ASP A 253 1.26 9.31 13.18
C ASP A 253 1.09 7.92 12.53
N LEU A 254 0.71 7.92 11.25
CA LEU A 254 0.47 6.72 10.45
C LEU A 254 1.74 5.91 10.09
N ASP A 255 2.93 6.38 10.45
CA ASP A 255 4.19 5.73 10.08
C ASP A 255 4.42 4.36 10.75
N ARG A 256 3.66 4.05 11.80
CA ARG A 256 3.71 2.79 12.56
C ARG A 256 2.56 1.83 12.21
N VAL A 257 1.70 2.20 11.27
CA VAL A 257 0.56 1.36 10.85
C VAL A 257 1.05 0.26 9.91
N ARG A 258 0.52 -0.96 10.10
CA ARG A 258 0.77 -2.10 9.23
C ARG A 258 -0.51 -2.84 8.84
N VAL A 259 -0.40 -3.67 7.80
CA VAL A 259 -1.47 -4.61 7.42
C VAL A 259 -1.84 -5.52 8.60
N GLY A 260 -3.13 -5.71 8.80
CA GLY A 260 -3.70 -6.50 9.89
C GLY A 260 -3.98 -5.72 11.18
N ASP A 261 -3.55 -4.45 11.30
CA ASP A 261 -3.96 -3.57 12.39
C ASP A 261 -5.47 -3.23 12.29
N ILE A 262 -6.08 -2.77 13.38
CA ILE A 262 -7.53 -2.49 13.43
C ILE A 262 -7.79 -1.00 13.58
N GLY A 263 -8.47 -0.41 12.61
CA GLY A 263 -8.96 0.96 12.67
C GLY A 263 -10.34 1.03 13.31
N LEU A 264 -10.47 1.80 14.39
CA LEU A 264 -11.74 2.18 15.00
C LEU A 264 -11.98 3.66 14.75
N PHE A 265 -13.07 3.93 14.05
CA PHE A 265 -13.44 5.24 13.53
C PHE A 265 -14.52 5.85 14.41
N SER A 266 -14.47 7.18 14.52
CA SER A 266 -15.54 8.01 15.03
C SER A 266 -15.91 8.98 13.92
N TRP A 267 -16.93 8.62 13.13
CA TRP A 267 -17.54 9.46 12.11
C TRP A 267 -18.52 10.49 12.69
N GLY A 268 -18.79 10.40 13.99
CA GLY A 268 -19.67 11.33 14.70
C GLY A 268 -21.15 11.05 14.42
N GLU A 269 -21.46 9.87 13.90
CA GLU A 269 -22.82 9.44 13.58
C GLU A 269 -23.53 8.85 14.80
N THR A 270 -22.74 8.37 15.76
CA THR A 270 -23.25 7.99 17.08
C THR A 270 -22.88 9.04 18.12
N GLN A 271 -23.79 9.27 19.07
CA GLN A 271 -23.52 10.13 20.22
C GLN A 271 -22.51 9.52 21.20
N ALA A 272 -22.07 8.27 20.96
CA ALA A 272 -21.32 7.44 21.90
C ALA A 272 -19.81 7.32 21.58
N GLY A 273 -19.30 8.06 20.60
CA GLY A 273 -17.89 8.01 20.21
C GLY A 273 -17.66 7.11 19.01
N MET A 274 -16.75 6.14 19.13
CA MET A 274 -16.34 5.27 18.01
C MET A 274 -17.52 4.45 17.47
N ASP A 275 -17.77 4.54 16.16
CA ASP A 275 -18.96 4.04 15.48
C ASP A 275 -18.67 3.01 14.37
N HIS A 276 -17.45 2.94 13.83
CA HIS A 276 -17.12 1.95 12.79
C HIS A 276 -15.77 1.25 13.02
N THR A 277 -15.68 -0.03 12.65
CA THR A 277 -14.46 -0.85 12.79
C THR A 277 -14.06 -1.39 11.42
N MET A 278 -12.78 -1.29 11.08
CA MET A 278 -12.20 -1.84 9.85
C MET A 278 -10.82 -2.43 10.09
N THR A 279 -10.38 -3.35 9.25
CA THR A 279 -9.01 -3.92 9.32
C THR A 279 -8.13 -3.29 8.26
N VAL A 280 -6.89 -2.92 8.58
CA VAL A 280 -5.93 -2.40 7.60
C VAL A 280 -5.56 -3.49 6.59
N SER A 281 -5.90 -3.30 5.32
CA SER A 281 -5.66 -4.25 4.23
C SER A 281 -4.42 -3.92 3.41
N LYS A 282 -4.02 -2.64 3.36
CA LYS A 282 -2.83 -2.20 2.62
C LYS A 282 -2.26 -0.92 3.23
N VAL A 283 -0.93 -0.80 3.21
CA VAL A 283 -0.23 0.43 3.51
C VAL A 283 0.73 0.73 2.35
N GLU A 284 0.53 1.87 1.69
CA GLU A 284 1.40 2.32 0.61
C GLU A 284 2.35 3.39 1.11
N TYR A 285 3.65 3.16 0.91
CA TYR A 285 4.66 4.17 1.16
C TYR A 285 4.52 5.36 0.19
N VAL A 286 4.60 6.58 0.72
CA VAL A 286 4.57 7.82 -0.05
C VAL A 286 5.85 8.60 0.24
N PRO A 287 6.72 8.85 -0.77
CA PRO A 287 7.92 9.65 -0.59
C PRO A 287 7.58 11.06 -0.07
N GLY A 288 8.21 11.46 1.04
CA GLY A 288 8.06 12.81 1.60
C GLY A 288 6.69 13.13 2.22
N GLY A 289 5.80 12.14 2.39
CA GLY A 289 4.48 12.36 2.98
C GLY A 289 3.91 11.14 3.72
N PRO A 290 2.82 11.31 4.51
CA PRO A 290 2.17 10.21 5.23
C PRO A 290 1.86 9.04 4.28
N PRO A 291 2.01 7.78 4.72
CA PRO A 291 1.61 6.64 3.91
C PRO A 291 0.11 6.71 3.63
N LYS A 292 -0.32 6.09 2.53
CA LYS A 292 -1.75 5.85 2.31
C LYS A 292 -2.14 4.55 3.00
N VAL A 293 -3.17 4.60 3.81
CA VAL A 293 -3.68 3.44 4.56
C VAL A 293 -5.03 3.06 3.97
N TYR A 294 -5.20 1.77 3.71
CA TYR A 294 -6.42 1.20 3.15
C TYR A 294 -6.99 0.15 4.09
N PHE A 295 -8.31 0.01 4.06
CA PHE A 295 -9.05 -0.87 4.94
C PHE A 295 -9.95 -1.84 4.18
N ILE A 296 -10.16 -2.99 4.79
CA ILE A 296 -11.20 -3.97 4.45
C ILE A 296 -12.30 -3.96 5.52
N SER A 297 -13.57 -3.93 5.11
CA SER A 297 -14.70 -3.73 6.03
C SER A 297 -16.03 -4.29 5.53
N HIS A 298 -16.95 -4.51 6.48
CA HIS A 298 -18.40 -4.64 6.26
C HIS A 298 -19.14 -3.36 6.66
N ASN A 299 -20.44 -3.25 6.38
CA ASN A 299 -21.33 -2.10 6.64
C ASN A 299 -20.96 -0.80 5.91
N TYR A 300 -19.90 -0.85 5.12
CA TYR A 300 -19.83 -0.27 3.79
C TYR A 300 -18.71 -1.07 3.10
N ASP A 301 -19.12 -2.01 2.25
CA ASP A 301 -18.27 -3.15 1.91
C ASP A 301 -17.18 -2.76 0.92
N GLY A 302 -15.95 -3.18 1.19
CA GLY A 302 -14.83 -2.88 0.31
C GLY A 302 -13.51 -3.43 0.83
N GLU A 303 -12.62 -3.76 -0.10
CA GLU A 303 -11.32 -4.38 0.19
C GLU A 303 -10.19 -3.38 0.44
N TYR A 304 -10.30 -2.19 -0.16
CA TYR A 304 -9.26 -1.16 -0.17
C TYR A 304 -9.86 0.23 0.00
N ARG A 305 -10.60 0.44 1.09
CA ARG A 305 -11.17 1.74 1.44
C ARG A 305 -10.08 2.66 1.98
N GLU A 306 -9.77 3.74 1.27
CA GLU A 306 -8.67 4.64 1.62
C GLU A 306 -9.05 5.55 2.81
N LEU A 307 -8.13 5.69 3.77
CA LEU A 307 -8.34 6.39 5.04
C LEU A 307 -8.85 7.83 4.89
N THR A 308 -8.20 8.65 4.05
CA THR A 308 -8.58 10.05 3.91
C THR A 308 -9.96 10.22 3.25
N ASN A 309 -10.31 9.33 2.32
CA ASN A 309 -11.66 9.25 1.75
C ASN A 309 -12.70 8.91 2.83
N ALA A 310 -12.43 7.86 3.62
CA ALA A 310 -13.30 7.45 4.72
C ALA A 310 -13.49 8.55 5.78
N LEU A 311 -12.44 9.34 6.08
CA LEU A 311 -12.52 10.37 7.10
C LEU A 311 -13.14 11.69 6.64
N TYR A 312 -12.92 12.09 5.38
CA TYR A 312 -13.16 13.47 4.93
C TYR A 312 -14.04 13.62 3.70
N VAL A 313 -14.31 12.53 2.98
CA VAL A 313 -15.19 12.54 1.79
C VAL A 313 -16.50 11.83 2.11
N GLU A 314 -16.41 10.61 2.65
CA GLU A 314 -17.58 9.83 3.08
C GLU A 314 -18.23 10.46 4.32
N HIS A 315 -17.40 10.89 5.26
CA HIS A 315 -17.82 11.51 6.52
C HIS A 315 -17.11 12.86 6.74
N GLN A 316 -17.59 13.68 7.68
CA GLN A 316 -17.03 15.01 7.97
C GLN A 316 -16.65 15.14 9.44
N ASN A 317 -15.46 15.70 9.72
CA ASN A 317 -14.91 15.87 11.07
C ASN A 317 -14.67 14.55 11.83
N SER A 318 -14.33 13.51 11.08
CA SER A 318 -14.09 12.17 11.62
C SER A 318 -12.71 12.04 12.26
N THR A 319 -12.58 11.05 13.15
CA THR A 319 -11.27 10.63 13.68
C THR A 319 -11.09 9.12 13.61
N VAL A 320 -9.84 8.64 13.67
CA VAL A 320 -9.50 7.21 13.76
C VAL A 320 -8.51 6.92 14.90
N ARG A 321 -8.65 5.74 15.50
CA ARG A 321 -7.57 5.06 16.24
C ARG A 321 -7.24 3.75 15.55
N ILE A 322 -6.01 3.60 15.10
CA ILE A 322 -5.51 2.38 14.46
C ILE A 322 -4.67 1.63 15.47
N TYR A 323 -5.23 0.58 16.07
CA TYR A 323 -4.57 -0.21 17.10
C TYR A 323 -3.53 -1.13 16.47
N HIS A 324 -2.32 -1.09 17.04
CA HIS A 324 -1.22 -1.96 16.67
C HIS A 324 -1.41 -3.30 17.36
N LEU A 325 -1.68 -4.35 16.58
CA LEU A 325 -1.82 -5.69 17.14
C LEU A 325 -0.44 -6.32 17.25
N PRO A 326 0.16 -6.45 18.45
CA PRO A 326 1.58 -6.79 18.63
C PRO A 326 1.97 -8.11 17.97
#